data_AF-A0A2N1NR17-F1
#
_entry.id   AF-A0A2N1NR17-F1
#
_cell.length_a   1.000
_cell.length_b   1.000
_cell.length_c   1.000
_cell.angle_alpha   90.00
_cell.angle_beta   90.00
_cell.angle_gamma   90.00
#
_symmetry.space_group_name_H-M   'P 1'
#
loop_
_entity.id
_entity.type
_entity.pdbx_description
1 polymer ?
#
loop_
_entity_poly.entity_id
_entity_poly.type
_entity_poly.pdbx_seq_one_letter_code
_entity_poly.pdbx_strand_id
1 'polypeptide(L)'
;MAFRLIAKIIFFTYSRCPLTPSYCIESLRSKLSSRRSPIGIIGYSVGLEHLTDGGLHIHVLIKLDKKIDLRDGRFFDIVDGDGETVYHPSVEECKNFNAARDYIRKEYKENHDAGHQSGDLLECWPEDVADDGRQKRKAAFDEEEFKEFVKKARSKTEFIDMLQERNPLALAQNFNNIIMFASYVFPAAVRETYQPGDWFNGFVNDDWLVRLTKECKSRIEAVSRGESVRSMYICGEPRTGKSTWARMLEPSATWFCRGILNFDKYRNGDKVFIFDDFHGSMLNGGELNVNYWEYKDFFGCQDEVSLRDADCKTRLIKGPWFFIFLHNKSWKDMGWENDYIVLNSLRAYCDCINLENRKFYTQNRKI
;
A
#
# COMPACT_ATOMS: atom_id res chain seq x y z
N MET A 1 30.38 16.68 30.78
CA MET A 1 29.88 17.40 29.59
C MET A 1 29.63 18.84 30.00
N ALA A 2 30.01 19.83 29.18
CA ALA A 2 29.68 21.22 29.46
C ALA A 2 28.19 21.47 29.18
N PHE A 3 27.48 22.16 30.07
CA PHE A 3 26.10 22.56 29.85
C PHE A 3 25.99 23.41 28.59
N ARG A 4 25.04 23.08 27.70
CA ARG A 4 24.69 23.92 26.56
C ARG A 4 23.19 23.81 26.26
N LEU A 5 22.50 24.93 26.28
CA LEU A 5 21.10 25.06 25.92
C LEU A 5 20.97 25.88 24.64
N ILE A 6 20.46 25.26 23.57
CA ILE A 6 20.04 25.97 22.36
C ILE A 6 18.56 25.69 22.12
N ALA A 7 17.70 26.64 22.43
CA ALA A 7 16.25 26.42 22.37
C ALA A 7 15.48 27.71 22.09
N LYS A 8 14.29 27.58 21.48
CA LYS A 8 13.31 28.68 21.38
C LYS A 8 12.15 28.49 22.37
N ILE A 9 11.85 27.25 22.73
CA ILE A 9 10.83 26.88 23.72
C ILE A 9 11.53 26.07 24.81
N ILE A 10 11.38 26.50 26.06
CA ILE A 10 12.12 25.96 27.20
C ILE A 10 11.13 25.56 28.29
N PHE A 11 11.35 24.39 28.88
CA PHE A 11 10.64 23.90 30.04
C PHE A 11 11.57 23.93 31.25
N PHE A 12 11.06 24.45 32.37
CA PHE A 12 11.77 24.55 33.64
C PHE A 12 11.02 23.78 34.72
N THR A 13 11.79 23.20 35.64
CA THR A 13 11.26 22.67 36.89
C THR A 13 12.10 23.23 38.04
N TYR A 14 11.49 24.05 38.88
CA TYR A 14 12.06 24.49 40.15
C TYR A 14 11.52 23.60 41.26
N SER A 15 12.34 22.65 41.71
CA SER A 15 11.96 21.72 42.78
C SER A 15 11.98 22.41 44.15
N ARG A 16 10.98 22.10 44.97
CA ARG A 16 10.79 22.61 46.34
C ARG A 16 10.91 24.14 46.41
N CYS A 17 10.23 24.81 45.49
CA CYS A 17 10.25 26.26 45.32
C CYS A 17 8.90 26.84 45.77
N PRO A 18 8.86 27.58 46.90
CA PRO A 18 7.64 28.20 47.43
C PRO A 18 7.33 29.56 46.80
N LEU A 19 8.10 30.00 45.79
CA LEU A 19 7.89 31.26 45.10
C LEU A 19 6.55 31.25 44.35
N THR A 20 5.97 32.43 44.12
CA THR A 20 4.74 32.52 43.34
C THR A 20 5.03 32.38 41.83
N PRO A 21 4.08 31.85 41.04
CA PRO A 21 4.17 31.82 39.58
C PRO A 21 4.50 33.20 38.95
N SER A 22 3.93 34.28 39.50
CA SER A 22 4.17 35.66 39.05
C SER A 22 5.61 36.09 39.27
N TYR A 23 6.14 35.87 40.48
CA TYR A 23 7.53 36.19 40.81
C TYR A 23 8.51 35.39 39.94
N CYS A 24 8.22 34.12 39.70
CA CYS A 24 9.05 33.26 38.86
C CYS A 24 9.14 33.78 37.42
N ILE A 25 7.99 34.11 36.79
CA ILE A 25 8.00 34.59 35.40
C ILE A 25 8.62 35.98 35.26
N GLU A 26 8.41 36.87 36.23
CA GLU A 26 9.03 38.21 36.26
C GLU A 26 10.55 38.14 36.42
N SER A 27 11.04 37.26 37.29
CA SER A 27 12.47 36.98 37.46
C SER A 27 13.11 36.48 36.17
N LEU A 28 12.45 35.56 35.47
CA LEU A 28 12.90 35.06 34.16
C LEU A 28 12.92 36.18 33.10
N ARG A 29 11.87 37.02 33.04
CA ARG A 29 11.81 38.18 32.13
C ARG A 29 12.96 39.16 32.38
N SER A 30 13.22 39.48 33.64
CA SER A 30 14.30 40.40 34.05
C SER A 30 15.67 39.87 33.60
N LYS A 31 15.98 38.60 33.91
CA LYS A 31 17.24 37.95 33.50
C LYS A 31 17.42 37.89 31.99
N LEU A 32 16.38 37.54 31.24
CA LEU A 32 16.45 37.47 29.77
C LEU A 32 16.61 38.85 29.14
N SER A 33 16.01 39.89 29.74
CA SER A 33 16.14 41.28 29.29
C SER A 33 17.49 41.90 29.62
N SER A 34 18.14 41.48 30.72
CA SER A 34 19.46 41.99 31.14
C SER A 34 20.64 41.40 30.36
N ARG A 35 20.39 40.51 29.39
CA ARG A 35 21.42 39.95 28.51
C ARG A 35 21.99 41.02 27.58
N ARG A 36 23.25 40.85 27.16
CA ARG A 36 23.88 41.68 26.10
C ARG A 36 23.04 41.73 24.82
N SER A 37 22.43 40.60 24.44
CA SER A 37 21.36 40.56 23.44
C SER A 37 20.07 40.18 24.16
N PRO A 38 19.20 41.16 24.49
CA PRO A 38 17.94 40.91 25.16
C PRO A 38 17.08 39.94 24.37
N ILE A 39 16.37 39.07 25.07
CA ILE A 39 15.45 38.08 24.50
C ILE A 39 14.10 38.26 25.19
N GLY A 40 13.04 38.49 24.42
CA GLY A 40 11.69 38.59 24.94
C GLY A 40 11.04 37.22 25.17
N ILE A 41 10.22 37.11 26.22
CA ILE A 41 9.26 36.02 26.37
C ILE A 41 7.98 36.42 25.63
N ILE A 42 7.69 35.73 24.53
CA ILE A 42 6.49 35.98 23.71
C ILE A 42 5.27 35.20 24.18
N GLY A 43 5.46 34.13 24.96
CA GLY A 43 4.37 33.42 25.62
C GLY A 43 4.88 32.53 26.73
N TYR A 44 4.03 32.24 27.72
CA TYR A 44 4.38 31.44 28.87
C TYR A 44 3.19 30.71 29.49
N SER A 45 3.49 29.63 30.21
CA SER A 45 2.61 28.99 31.18
C SER A 45 3.44 28.65 32.42
N VAL A 46 2.94 28.99 33.59
CA VAL A 46 3.58 28.71 34.88
C VAL A 46 2.55 28.12 35.81
N GLY A 47 2.86 26.98 36.43
CA GLY A 47 1.95 26.29 37.35
C GLY A 47 2.66 25.76 38.58
N LEU A 48 1.97 25.80 39.70
CA LEU A 48 2.36 25.14 40.95
C LEU A 48 1.92 23.67 40.94
N GLU A 49 2.81 22.77 41.36
CA GLU A 49 2.53 21.36 41.65
C GLU A 49 2.71 21.12 43.16
N HIS A 50 1.69 20.55 43.79
CA HIS A 50 1.70 20.20 45.21
C HIS A 50 2.27 18.79 45.39
N LEU A 51 3.37 18.68 46.12
CA LEU A 51 3.93 17.38 46.48
C LEU A 51 3.19 16.75 47.65
N THR A 52 3.20 15.42 47.70
CA THR A 52 2.59 14.63 48.77
C THR A 52 3.24 14.85 50.15
N ASP A 53 4.48 15.33 50.19
CA ASP A 53 5.21 15.69 51.42
C ASP A 53 4.95 17.14 51.89
N GLY A 54 4.07 17.88 51.21
CA GLY A 54 3.75 19.28 51.50
C GLY A 54 4.69 20.29 50.84
N GLY A 55 5.69 19.84 50.07
CA GLY A 55 6.54 20.72 49.25
C GLY A 55 5.82 21.25 48.00
N LEU A 56 6.33 22.34 47.43
CA LEU A 56 5.81 22.92 46.19
C LEU A 56 6.83 22.82 45.05
N HIS A 57 6.39 22.49 43.85
CA HIS A 57 7.19 22.56 42.62
C HIS A 57 6.62 23.64 41.71
N ILE A 58 7.49 24.35 40.99
CA ILE A 58 7.05 25.28 39.94
C ILE A 58 7.51 24.74 38.61
N HIS A 59 6.56 24.55 37.70
CA HIS A 59 6.83 24.26 36.31
C HIS A 59 6.60 25.49 35.45
N VAL A 60 7.55 25.80 34.59
CA VAL A 60 7.49 26.96 33.69
C VAL A 60 7.71 26.49 32.27
N LEU A 61 6.84 26.87 31.36
CA LEU A 61 7.01 26.71 29.91
C LEU A 61 7.06 28.11 29.31
N ILE A 62 8.13 28.46 28.60
CA ILE A 62 8.24 29.76 27.91
C ILE A 62 8.57 29.58 26.43
N LYS A 63 8.08 30.50 25.61
CA LYS A 63 8.46 30.68 24.21
C LYS A 63 9.18 32.02 24.09
N LEU A 64 10.37 31.99 23.49
CA LEU A 64 11.23 33.15 23.28
C LEU A 64 11.01 33.74 21.87
N ASP A 65 11.25 35.03 21.70
CA ASP A 65 11.22 35.71 20.40
C ASP A 65 12.27 35.14 19.41
N LYS A 66 13.45 34.78 19.93
CA LYS A 66 14.56 34.14 19.20
C LYS A 66 15.20 33.01 20.02
N LYS A 67 15.96 32.15 19.33
CA LYS A 67 16.70 31.05 19.98
C LYS A 67 17.75 31.61 20.94
N ILE A 68 17.77 31.07 22.16
CA ILE A 68 18.84 31.33 23.14
C ILE A 68 19.99 30.34 22.87
N ASP A 69 21.24 30.76 22.98
CA ASP A 69 22.41 29.88 23.16
C ASP A 69 23.02 30.24 24.53
N LEU A 70 23.02 29.27 25.43
CA LEU A 70 23.45 29.42 26.82
C LEU A 70 24.42 28.31 27.18
N ARG A 71 25.56 28.69 27.78
CA ARG A 71 26.55 27.77 28.34
C ARG A 71 26.65 27.85 29.85
N ASP A 72 26.03 28.86 30.45
CA ASP A 72 25.95 29.03 31.89
C ASP A 72 24.70 28.31 32.42
N GLY A 73 24.91 27.24 33.19
CA GLY A 73 23.83 26.48 33.81
C GLY A 73 23.12 27.24 34.93
N ARG A 74 23.76 28.25 35.54
CA ARG A 74 23.20 29.02 36.66
C ARG A 74 22.46 30.29 36.23
N PHE A 75 22.41 30.56 34.92
CA PHE A 75 21.78 31.76 34.38
C PHE A 75 20.32 31.92 34.88
N PHE A 76 19.60 30.81 35.00
CA PHE A 76 18.20 30.77 35.40
C PHE A 76 17.97 30.59 36.92
N ASP A 77 18.99 30.71 37.75
CA ASP A 77 18.83 30.63 39.21
C ASP A 77 18.00 31.81 39.73
N ILE A 78 16.91 31.54 40.46
CA ILE A 78 16.07 32.59 41.06
C ILE A 78 16.45 32.73 42.53
N VAL A 79 16.64 33.96 42.99
CA VAL A 79 16.92 34.28 44.40
C VAL A 79 15.61 34.73 45.05
N ASP A 80 15.35 34.28 46.26
CA ASP A 80 14.20 34.73 47.05
C ASP A 80 14.28 36.23 47.41
N GLY A 81 13.16 36.84 47.78
CA GLY A 81 13.07 38.26 48.13
C GLY A 81 13.96 38.66 49.32
N ASP A 82 14.22 37.73 50.24
CA ASP A 82 15.10 37.92 51.40
C ASP A 82 16.60 37.76 51.04
N GLY A 83 16.90 37.32 49.81
CA GLY A 83 18.28 37.19 49.31
C GLY A 83 19.04 35.94 49.78
N GLU A 84 18.47 35.13 50.68
CA GLU A 84 19.17 34.01 51.33
C GLU A 84 19.07 32.68 50.57
N THR A 85 17.95 32.43 49.88
CA THR A 85 17.70 31.14 49.21
C THR A 85 17.80 31.28 47.69
N VAL A 86 18.53 30.36 47.06
CA VAL A 86 18.70 30.27 45.61
C VAL A 86 18.03 29.00 45.09
N TYR A 87 17.10 29.16 44.15
CA TYR A 87 16.39 28.07 43.49
C TYR A 87 16.99 27.83 42.10
N HIS A 88 17.64 26.68 41.94
CA HIS A 88 18.23 26.24 40.67
C HIS A 88 17.25 25.34 39.90
N PRO A 89 16.87 25.66 38.65
CA PRO A 89 15.94 24.85 37.89
C PRO A 89 16.63 23.70 37.13
N SER A 90 15.88 22.61 36.90
CA SER A 90 16.12 21.78 35.73
C SER A 90 15.67 22.52 34.47
N VAL A 91 16.49 22.55 33.42
CA VAL A 91 16.24 23.32 32.19
C VAL A 91 16.34 22.42 30.96
N GLU A 92 15.26 22.31 30.21
CA GLU A 92 15.17 21.43 29.04
C GLU A 92 14.57 22.14 27.81
N GLU A 93 15.04 21.76 26.62
CA GLU A 93 14.35 22.14 25.38
C GLU A 93 13.00 21.43 25.30
N CYS A 94 11.92 22.20 25.12
CA CYS A 94 10.58 21.63 25.01
C CYS A 94 10.37 21.02 23.61
N LYS A 95 10.40 19.68 23.53
CA LYS A 95 10.16 18.93 22.27
C LYS A 95 8.69 18.83 21.88
N ASN A 96 7.78 18.79 22.87
CA ASN A 96 6.35 18.67 22.64
C ASN A 96 5.59 19.71 23.48
N PHE A 97 5.25 20.82 22.83
CA PHE A 97 4.61 21.97 23.46
C PHE A 97 3.30 21.62 24.17
N ASN A 98 2.40 20.89 23.50
CA ASN A 98 1.08 20.56 24.05
C ASN A 98 1.21 19.64 25.26
N ALA A 99 2.08 18.62 25.19
CA ALA A 99 2.30 17.72 26.32
C ALA A 99 2.88 18.47 27.54
N ALA A 100 3.84 19.38 27.33
CA ALA A 100 4.40 20.20 28.40
C ALA A 100 3.37 21.16 29.01
N ARG A 101 2.52 21.76 28.17
CA ARG A 101 1.44 22.66 28.60
C ARG A 101 0.37 21.91 29.40
N ASP A 102 -0.06 20.74 28.93
CA ASP A 102 -1.03 19.89 29.63
C ASP A 102 -0.47 19.36 30.94
N TYR A 103 0.84 19.09 31.00
CA TYR A 103 1.53 18.72 32.22
C TYR A 103 1.47 19.84 33.28
N ILE A 104 1.74 21.10 32.90
CA ILE A 104 1.62 22.25 33.83
C ILE A 104 0.20 22.43 34.35
N ARG A 105 -0.80 22.17 33.50
CA ARG A 105 -2.23 22.34 33.83
C ARG A 105 -2.81 21.19 34.66
N LYS A 106 -2.03 20.12 34.91
CA LYS A 106 -2.53 18.86 35.46
C LYS A 106 -3.31 19.01 36.77
N GLU A 107 -2.83 19.84 37.70
CA GLU A 107 -3.48 20.08 39.00
C GLU A 107 -4.84 20.79 38.87
N TYR A 108 -5.00 21.64 37.85
CA TYR A 108 -6.21 22.43 37.61
C TYR A 108 -7.01 21.92 36.41
N LYS A 109 -6.77 20.69 35.94
CA LYS A 109 -7.32 20.15 34.70
C LYS A 109 -8.86 20.19 34.63
N GLU A 110 -9.53 20.04 35.77
CA GLU A 110 -11.01 20.07 35.86
C GLU A 110 -11.57 21.50 35.97
N ASN A 111 -10.77 22.45 36.46
CA ASN A 111 -11.17 23.84 36.64
C ASN A 111 -9.95 24.78 36.51
N HIS A 112 -9.60 25.14 35.28
CA HIS A 112 -8.47 26.02 34.99
C HIS A 112 -8.68 27.42 35.58
N ASP A 113 -9.93 27.89 35.64
CA ASP A 113 -10.28 29.22 36.14
C ASP A 113 -9.96 29.36 37.64
N ALA A 114 -10.09 28.28 38.42
CA ALA A 114 -9.69 28.28 39.83
C ALA A 114 -8.17 28.45 40.00
N GLY A 115 -7.36 27.84 39.14
CA GLY A 115 -5.90 28.03 39.14
C GLY A 115 -5.49 29.45 38.74
N HIS A 116 -6.20 30.05 37.79
CA HIS A 116 -5.97 31.44 37.40
C HIS A 116 -6.40 32.45 38.49
N GLN A 117 -7.51 32.19 39.19
CA GLN A 117 -8.01 33.06 40.25
C GLN A 117 -7.15 33.01 41.52
N SER A 118 -6.61 31.83 41.86
CA SER A 118 -5.68 31.66 42.99
C SER A 118 -4.29 32.25 42.70
N GLY A 119 -3.93 32.39 41.41
CA GLY A 119 -2.59 32.77 40.99
C GLY A 119 -1.61 31.61 40.90
N ASP A 120 -2.08 30.38 41.14
CA ASP A 120 -1.29 29.15 41.10
C ASP A 120 -1.00 28.67 39.67
N LEU A 121 -1.81 29.14 38.70
CA LEU A 121 -1.61 28.93 37.28
C LEU A 121 -1.65 30.28 36.55
N LEU A 122 -0.57 30.64 35.86
CA LEU A 122 -0.49 31.82 35.01
C LEU A 122 -0.21 31.40 33.58
N GLU A 123 -0.96 31.96 32.63
CA GLU A 123 -0.82 31.58 31.23
C GLU A 123 -1.10 32.74 30.29
N CYS A 124 -0.20 32.94 29.32
CA CYS A 124 -0.35 33.94 28.29
C CYS A 124 0.35 33.45 27.03
N TRP A 125 -0.42 33.06 26.02
CA TRP A 125 0.10 32.61 24.73
C TRP A 125 -0.46 33.48 23.61
N PRO A 126 0.33 33.81 22.58
CA PRO A 126 -0.19 34.43 21.37
C PRO A 126 -1.16 33.46 20.64
N GLU A 127 -2.06 34.01 19.84
CA GLU A 127 -3.17 33.28 19.19
C GLU A 127 -2.69 32.18 18.22
N ASP A 128 -1.45 32.27 17.72
CA ASP A 128 -0.85 31.43 16.68
C ASP A 128 -0.06 30.21 17.20
N VAL A 129 0.04 29.99 18.52
CA VAL A 129 0.99 29.03 19.13
C VAL A 129 0.61 27.55 18.93
N ALA A 130 -0.65 27.24 18.62
CA ALA A 130 -1.15 25.86 18.58
C ALA A 130 -0.42 24.94 17.56
N ASP A 131 0.25 25.52 16.55
CA ASP A 131 0.88 24.77 15.44
C ASP A 131 2.42 24.69 15.52
N ASP A 132 3.06 25.45 16.41
CA ASP A 132 4.53 25.67 16.41
C ASP A 132 5.37 24.53 17.03
N GLY A 133 4.72 23.50 17.58
CA GLY A 133 5.36 22.27 18.08
C GLY A 133 5.23 21.08 17.11
N ARG A 134 4.39 21.19 16.08
CA ARG A 134 4.32 20.19 15.02
C ARG A 134 5.40 20.55 14.03
N GLN A 135 6.49 19.80 14.00
CA GLN A 135 7.19 19.63 12.73
C GLN A 135 6.13 19.06 11.77
N LYS A 136 5.45 19.90 10.99
CA LYS A 136 4.64 19.47 9.86
C LYS A 136 5.61 18.69 8.98
N ARG A 137 5.63 17.36 9.14
CA ARG A 137 6.31 16.49 8.20
C ARG A 137 5.72 16.86 6.85
N LYS A 138 6.54 17.46 5.99
CA LYS A 138 6.11 17.86 4.65
C LYS A 138 5.44 16.64 4.04
N ALA A 139 4.19 16.79 3.59
CA ALA A 139 3.45 15.68 3.01
C ALA A 139 4.31 15.06 1.89
N ALA A 140 4.40 13.73 1.89
CA ALA A 140 5.32 13.01 1.01
C ALA A 140 4.93 13.15 -0.47
N PHE A 141 3.65 13.44 -0.72
CA PHE A 141 3.07 13.85 -1.98
C PHE A 141 2.31 15.17 -1.78
N ASP A 142 2.29 16.01 -2.81
CA ASP A 142 1.40 17.17 -2.84
C ASP A 142 -0.06 16.72 -2.90
N GLU A 143 -0.95 17.41 -2.18
CA GLU A 143 -2.34 16.99 -2.02
C GLU A 143 -3.13 17.12 -3.33
N GLU A 144 -2.91 18.19 -4.10
CA GLU A 144 -3.60 18.40 -5.37
C GLU A 144 -3.12 17.39 -6.42
N GLU A 145 -1.82 17.16 -6.47
CA GLU A 145 -1.20 16.16 -7.35
C GLU A 145 -1.71 14.74 -7.05
N PHE A 146 -1.77 14.36 -5.78
CA PHE A 146 -2.29 13.04 -5.38
C PHE A 146 -3.76 12.87 -5.79
N LYS A 147 -4.60 13.91 -5.60
CA LYS A 147 -6.00 13.91 -6.04
C LYS A 147 -6.11 13.79 -7.56
N GLU A 148 -5.21 14.43 -8.30
CA GLU A 148 -5.17 14.36 -9.76
C GLU A 148 -4.82 12.94 -10.25
N PHE A 149 -3.84 12.28 -9.62
CA PHE A 149 -3.50 10.89 -9.93
C PHE A 149 -4.67 9.94 -9.67
N VAL A 150 -5.40 10.12 -8.57
CA VAL A 150 -6.61 9.33 -8.29
C VAL A 150 -7.66 9.49 -9.39
N LYS A 151 -7.83 10.70 -9.94
CA LYS A 151 -8.80 10.97 -11.01
C LYS A 151 -8.35 10.43 -12.38
N LYS A 152 -7.05 10.40 -12.65
CA LYS A 152 -6.50 9.99 -13.96
C LYS A 152 -6.36 8.48 -14.08
N ALA A 153 -5.95 7.79 -13.01
CA ALA A 153 -5.69 6.37 -13.05
C ALA A 153 -6.98 5.57 -13.28
N ARG A 154 -6.90 4.53 -14.12
CA ARG A 154 -8.00 3.60 -14.41
C ARG A 154 -7.84 2.26 -13.70
N SER A 155 -6.69 2.04 -13.08
CA SER A 155 -6.39 0.82 -12.36
C SER A 155 -5.47 1.07 -11.17
N LYS A 156 -5.46 0.13 -10.22
CA LYS A 156 -4.53 0.13 -9.08
C LYS A 156 -3.07 0.22 -9.54
N THR A 157 -2.70 -0.55 -10.57
CA THR A 157 -1.32 -0.57 -11.09
C THR A 157 -0.92 0.79 -11.66
N GLU A 158 -1.76 1.35 -12.53
CA GLU A 158 -1.51 2.66 -13.14
C GLU A 158 -1.39 3.77 -12.08
N PHE A 159 -2.23 3.74 -11.04
CA PHE A 159 -2.12 4.69 -9.92
C PHE A 159 -0.78 4.57 -9.17
N ILE A 160 -0.32 3.35 -8.91
CA ILE A 160 0.96 3.10 -8.23
C ILE A 160 2.13 3.55 -9.11
N ASP A 161 2.08 3.27 -10.41
CA ASP A 161 3.13 3.65 -11.36
C ASP A 161 3.28 5.18 -11.42
N MET A 162 2.17 5.93 -11.48
CA MET A 162 2.18 7.39 -11.42
C MET A 162 2.82 7.93 -10.14
N LEU A 163 2.52 7.32 -8.98
CA LEU A 163 3.15 7.70 -7.70
C LEU A 163 4.64 7.35 -7.67
N GLN A 164 5.02 6.20 -8.24
CA GLN A 164 6.39 5.73 -8.31
C GLN A 164 7.26 6.65 -9.17
N GLU A 165 6.76 7.07 -10.34
CA GLU A 165 7.44 8.03 -11.22
C GLU A 165 7.64 9.38 -10.52
N ARG A 166 6.67 9.80 -9.72
CA ARG A 166 6.72 11.10 -9.04
C ARG A 166 7.67 11.12 -7.85
N ASN A 167 7.52 10.18 -6.92
CA ASN A 167 8.36 10.12 -5.72
C ASN A 167 8.46 8.69 -5.19
N PRO A 168 9.43 7.90 -5.68
CA PRO A 168 9.55 6.49 -5.32
C PRO A 168 9.91 6.29 -3.84
N LEU A 169 10.65 7.24 -3.23
CA LEU A 169 11.00 7.17 -1.82
C LEU A 169 9.78 7.35 -0.92
N ALA A 170 8.92 8.33 -1.23
CA ALA A 170 7.67 8.55 -0.51
C ALA A 170 6.72 7.35 -0.63
N LEU A 171 6.62 6.78 -1.84
CA LEU A 171 5.86 5.55 -2.07
C LEU A 171 6.38 4.41 -1.20
N ALA A 172 7.70 4.19 -1.16
CA ALA A 172 8.30 3.13 -0.34
C ALA A 172 8.05 3.33 1.17
N GLN A 173 8.16 4.56 1.66
CA GLN A 173 7.96 4.90 3.08
C GLN A 173 6.52 4.65 3.57
N ASN A 174 5.53 4.69 2.68
CA ASN A 174 4.12 4.52 3.03
C ASN A 174 3.41 3.48 2.16
N PHE A 175 4.15 2.48 1.68
CA PHE A 175 3.71 1.57 0.62
C PHE A 175 2.42 0.85 1.00
N ASN A 176 2.35 0.24 2.19
CA ASN A 176 1.20 -0.54 2.60
C ASN A 176 -0.10 0.28 2.64
N ASN A 177 -0.07 1.50 3.17
CA ASN A 177 -1.26 2.35 3.22
C ASN A 177 -1.69 2.80 1.82
N ILE A 178 -0.73 3.13 0.94
CA ILE A 178 -1.00 3.49 -0.45
C ILE A 178 -1.62 2.30 -1.19
N ILE A 179 -1.08 1.10 -1.02
CA ILE A 179 -1.61 -0.12 -1.62
C ILE A 179 -3.02 -0.43 -1.13
N MET A 180 -3.29 -0.29 0.17
CA MET A 180 -4.61 -0.52 0.74
C MET A 180 -5.62 0.51 0.21
N PHE A 181 -5.27 1.79 0.21
CA PHE A 181 -6.08 2.86 -0.39
C PHE A 181 -6.35 2.60 -1.87
N ALA A 182 -5.32 2.28 -2.65
CA ALA A 182 -5.46 1.99 -4.07
C ALA A 182 -6.34 0.76 -4.33
N SER A 183 -6.26 -0.27 -3.47
CA SER A 183 -7.14 -1.45 -3.58
C SER A 183 -8.60 -1.14 -3.24
N TYR A 184 -8.83 -0.16 -2.36
CA TYR A 184 -10.17 0.32 -2.02
C TYR A 184 -10.77 1.19 -3.13
N VAL A 185 -9.99 2.13 -3.66
CA VAL A 185 -10.45 3.08 -4.70
C VAL A 185 -10.54 2.41 -6.08
N PHE A 186 -9.60 1.53 -6.39
CA PHE A 186 -9.53 0.76 -7.63
C PHE A 186 -9.73 -0.73 -7.30
N PRO A 187 -10.93 -1.14 -6.86
CA PRO A 187 -11.18 -2.54 -6.55
C PRO A 187 -10.92 -3.37 -7.80
N ALA A 188 -10.28 -4.53 -7.62
CA ALA A 188 -10.19 -5.50 -8.69
C ALA A 188 -11.63 -5.80 -9.14
N ALA A 189 -11.95 -5.53 -10.42
CA ALA A 189 -13.27 -5.79 -10.96
C ALA A 189 -13.73 -7.20 -10.53
N VAL A 190 -14.95 -7.40 -10.06
CA VAL A 190 -15.41 -8.75 -9.68
C VAL A 190 -15.29 -9.66 -10.90
N ARG A 191 -14.77 -10.88 -10.74
CA ARG A 191 -14.74 -11.83 -11.85
C ARG A 191 -16.16 -12.34 -12.04
N GLU A 192 -16.79 -11.98 -13.14
CA GLU A 192 -17.98 -12.70 -13.56
C GLU A 192 -17.59 -14.15 -13.80
N THR A 193 -18.04 -15.04 -12.92
CA THR A 193 -17.90 -16.49 -13.13
C THR A 193 -18.60 -16.84 -14.42
N TYR A 194 -17.91 -17.57 -15.31
CA TYR A 194 -18.51 -18.00 -16.55
C TYR A 194 -19.76 -18.84 -16.26
N GLN A 195 -20.89 -18.44 -16.84
CA GLN A 195 -22.11 -19.22 -16.89
C GLN A 195 -22.36 -19.66 -18.34
N PRO A 196 -22.59 -20.95 -18.59
CA PRO A 196 -23.07 -21.42 -19.89
C PRO A 196 -24.40 -20.75 -20.24
N GLY A 197 -24.68 -20.56 -21.53
CA GLY A 197 -25.99 -20.07 -21.97
C GLY A 197 -27.08 -21.14 -21.84
N ASP A 198 -28.33 -20.73 -21.99
CA ASP A 198 -29.53 -21.56 -21.79
C ASP A 198 -29.59 -22.86 -22.62
N TRP A 199 -28.78 -22.95 -23.68
CA TRP A 199 -28.64 -24.15 -24.50
C TRP A 199 -27.92 -25.31 -23.78
N PHE A 200 -27.18 -25.04 -22.71
CA PHE A 200 -26.34 -26.01 -22.04
C PHE A 200 -27.12 -26.77 -20.96
N ASN A 201 -27.35 -28.06 -21.21
CA ASN A 201 -28.13 -28.94 -20.34
C ASN A 201 -27.29 -29.85 -19.43
N GLY A 202 -25.99 -29.55 -19.29
CA GLY A 202 -25.04 -30.34 -18.51
C GLY A 202 -24.07 -31.14 -19.38
N PHE A 203 -23.01 -31.62 -18.72
CA PHE A 203 -21.99 -32.45 -19.36
C PHE A 203 -22.46 -33.90 -19.50
N VAL A 204 -21.97 -34.60 -20.53
CA VAL A 204 -22.19 -36.05 -20.66
C VAL A 204 -21.50 -36.78 -19.50
N ASN A 205 -22.12 -37.86 -19.00
CA ASN A 205 -21.54 -38.68 -17.95
C ASN A 205 -20.79 -39.89 -18.54
N ASP A 206 -19.92 -39.64 -19.51
CA ASP A 206 -19.10 -40.67 -20.13
C ASP A 206 -17.75 -40.80 -19.41
N ASP A 207 -17.23 -42.03 -19.31
CA ASP A 207 -15.95 -42.33 -18.64
C ASP A 207 -14.79 -41.49 -19.18
N TRP A 208 -14.74 -41.22 -20.50
CA TRP A 208 -13.69 -40.39 -21.10
C TRP A 208 -13.71 -38.96 -20.57
N LEU A 209 -14.89 -38.36 -20.39
CA LEU A 209 -15.03 -36.98 -19.95
C LEU A 209 -14.80 -36.87 -18.44
N VAL A 210 -15.26 -37.86 -17.67
CA VAL A 210 -14.99 -37.96 -16.24
C VAL A 210 -13.48 -38.05 -15.98
N ARG A 211 -12.77 -38.93 -16.69
CA ARG A 211 -11.31 -39.07 -16.57
C ARG A 211 -10.58 -37.80 -16.99
N LEU A 212 -10.95 -37.21 -18.13
CA LEU A 212 -10.35 -35.97 -18.62
C LEU A 212 -10.55 -34.81 -17.63
N THR A 213 -11.76 -34.66 -17.10
CA THR A 213 -12.08 -33.61 -16.12
C THR A 213 -11.29 -33.80 -14.82
N LYS A 214 -11.17 -35.06 -14.35
CA LYS A 214 -10.38 -35.38 -13.15
C LYS A 214 -8.90 -35.06 -13.34
N GLU A 215 -8.34 -35.43 -14.49
CA GLU A 215 -6.95 -35.13 -14.85
C GLU A 215 -6.70 -33.62 -14.88
N CYS A 216 -7.57 -32.86 -15.55
CA CYS A 216 -7.47 -31.39 -15.58
C CYS A 216 -7.55 -30.78 -14.18
N LYS A 217 -8.47 -31.24 -13.32
CA LYS A 217 -8.57 -30.75 -11.94
C LYS A 217 -7.31 -31.05 -11.12
N SER A 218 -6.73 -32.24 -11.27
CA SER A 218 -5.46 -32.59 -10.62
C SER A 218 -4.32 -31.66 -11.04
N ARG A 219 -4.26 -31.25 -12.31
CA ARG A 219 -3.27 -30.26 -12.80
C ARG A 219 -3.51 -28.87 -12.20
N ILE A 220 -4.76 -28.44 -12.09
CA ILE A 220 -5.13 -27.15 -11.49
C ILE A 220 -4.73 -27.11 -10.01
N GLU A 221 -4.92 -28.22 -9.30
CA GLU A 221 -4.46 -28.38 -7.91
C GLU A 221 -2.94 -28.35 -7.81
N ALA A 222 -2.22 -29.00 -8.72
CA ALA A 222 -0.76 -28.95 -8.78
C ALA A 222 -0.23 -27.53 -9.02
N VAL A 223 -0.81 -26.80 -9.98
CA VAL A 223 -0.52 -25.37 -10.19
C VAL A 223 -0.76 -24.55 -8.93
N SER A 224 -1.83 -24.83 -8.20
CA SER A 224 -2.13 -24.15 -6.94
C SER A 224 -1.09 -24.40 -5.84
N ARG A 225 -0.35 -25.51 -5.92
CA ARG A 225 0.78 -25.83 -5.04
C ARG A 225 2.12 -25.28 -5.55
N GLY A 226 2.14 -24.59 -6.69
CA GLY A 226 3.37 -24.10 -7.29
C GLY A 226 4.09 -25.14 -8.15
N GLU A 227 3.42 -26.21 -8.57
CA GLU A 227 3.98 -27.23 -9.45
C GLU A 227 3.73 -26.89 -10.93
N SER A 228 4.77 -27.04 -11.75
CA SER A 228 4.66 -26.97 -13.22
C SER A 228 3.93 -28.19 -13.78
N VAL A 229 3.01 -27.96 -14.72
CA VAL A 229 2.21 -29.01 -15.35
C VAL A 229 2.29 -28.95 -16.87
N ARG A 230 2.06 -30.09 -17.52
CA ARG A 230 1.94 -30.18 -18.98
C ARG A 230 0.64 -29.52 -19.45
N SER A 231 0.74 -28.74 -20.51
CA SER A 231 -0.39 -28.11 -21.19
C SER A 231 -1.25 -29.16 -21.90
N MET A 232 -2.40 -28.73 -22.40
CA MET A 232 -3.34 -29.59 -23.12
C MET A 232 -3.78 -28.94 -24.42
N TYR A 233 -3.79 -29.72 -25.49
CA TYR A 233 -4.33 -29.33 -26.79
C TYR A 233 -5.51 -30.23 -27.14
N ILE A 234 -6.69 -29.63 -27.27
CA ILE A 234 -7.92 -30.35 -27.57
C ILE A 234 -8.42 -29.91 -28.94
N CYS A 235 -8.34 -30.82 -29.90
CA CYS A 235 -8.87 -30.67 -31.24
C CYS A 235 -10.24 -31.35 -31.35
N GLY A 236 -11.20 -30.67 -31.95
CA GLY A 236 -12.42 -31.30 -32.43
C GLY A 236 -13.38 -30.32 -33.09
N GLU A 237 -14.36 -30.87 -33.79
CA GLU A 237 -15.37 -30.13 -34.55
C GLU A 237 -16.00 -28.95 -33.79
N PRO A 238 -16.51 -27.92 -34.50
CA PRO A 238 -17.33 -26.88 -33.90
C PRO A 238 -18.54 -27.47 -33.15
N ARG A 239 -19.04 -26.72 -32.15
CA ARG A 239 -20.24 -27.10 -31.37
C ARG A 239 -20.13 -28.44 -30.62
N THR A 240 -18.91 -28.85 -30.26
CA THR A 240 -18.63 -29.98 -29.36
C THR A 240 -18.74 -29.63 -27.88
N GLY A 241 -18.75 -28.34 -27.52
CA GLY A 241 -18.84 -27.86 -26.14
C GLY A 241 -17.48 -27.73 -25.42
N LYS A 242 -16.37 -27.89 -26.15
CA LYS A 242 -15.00 -27.80 -25.63
C LYS A 242 -14.72 -26.50 -24.86
N SER A 243 -15.13 -25.34 -25.38
CA SER A 243 -14.93 -24.03 -24.74
C SER A 243 -15.75 -23.87 -23.46
N THR A 244 -16.99 -24.37 -23.45
CA THR A 244 -17.84 -24.38 -22.27
C THR A 244 -17.26 -25.27 -21.17
N TRP A 245 -16.83 -26.48 -21.54
CA TRP A 245 -16.19 -27.41 -20.60
C TRP A 245 -14.93 -26.82 -19.97
N ALA A 246 -14.00 -26.32 -20.79
CA ALA A 246 -12.73 -25.82 -20.29
C ALA A 246 -12.93 -24.64 -19.32
N ARG A 247 -13.83 -23.69 -19.66
CA ARG A 247 -14.13 -22.53 -18.82
C ARG A 247 -14.82 -22.89 -17.49
N MET A 248 -15.46 -24.05 -17.42
CA MET A 248 -16.12 -24.56 -16.21
C MET A 248 -15.18 -25.36 -15.30
N LEU A 249 -13.94 -25.64 -15.71
CA LEU A 249 -12.97 -26.36 -14.87
C LEU A 249 -12.61 -25.56 -13.61
N GLU A 250 -12.34 -24.26 -13.76
CA GLU A 250 -12.00 -23.35 -12.67
C GLU A 250 -12.54 -21.92 -12.93
N PRO A 251 -13.85 -21.68 -12.84
CA PRO A 251 -14.46 -20.40 -13.24
C PRO A 251 -13.91 -19.17 -12.51
N SER A 252 -13.32 -19.36 -11.32
CA SER A 252 -12.80 -18.29 -10.48
C SER A 252 -11.38 -17.84 -10.86
N ALA A 253 -10.59 -18.71 -11.49
CA ALA A 253 -9.17 -18.47 -11.79
C ALA A 253 -8.79 -18.84 -13.24
N THR A 254 -9.71 -18.61 -14.19
CA THR A 254 -9.51 -18.93 -15.62
C THR A 254 -9.41 -17.70 -16.51
N TRP A 255 -8.25 -17.46 -17.12
CA TRP A 255 -8.11 -16.47 -18.20
C TRP A 255 -8.51 -17.10 -19.53
N PHE A 256 -9.53 -16.54 -20.19
CA PHE A 256 -10.05 -17.03 -21.47
C PHE A 256 -9.83 -16.00 -22.57
N CYS A 257 -9.15 -16.41 -23.64
CA CYS A 257 -8.99 -15.65 -24.86
C CYS A 257 -9.53 -16.43 -26.06
N ARG A 258 -10.15 -15.74 -27.01
CA ARG A 258 -10.64 -16.33 -28.25
C ARG A 258 -10.13 -15.55 -29.45
N GLY A 259 -9.45 -16.22 -30.37
CA GLY A 259 -8.90 -15.66 -31.61
C GLY A 259 -7.72 -14.70 -31.43
N ILE A 260 -7.74 -13.86 -30.39
CA ILE A 260 -6.71 -12.87 -30.06
C ILE A 260 -6.41 -12.87 -28.56
N LEU A 261 -5.18 -12.54 -28.20
CA LEU A 261 -4.75 -12.35 -26.82
C LEU A 261 -5.31 -11.02 -26.27
N ASN A 262 -6.15 -11.10 -25.24
CA ASN A 262 -6.73 -9.94 -24.58
C ASN A 262 -6.53 -10.05 -23.05
N PHE A 263 -5.80 -9.09 -22.48
CA PHE A 263 -5.45 -9.03 -21.06
C PHE A 263 -6.44 -8.27 -20.19
N ASP A 264 -7.49 -7.66 -20.73
CA ASP A 264 -8.53 -6.98 -19.94
C ASP A 264 -9.16 -7.92 -18.92
N LYS A 265 -9.19 -9.22 -19.24
CA LYS A 265 -9.74 -10.27 -18.38
C LYS A 265 -8.67 -11.07 -17.62
N TYR A 266 -7.39 -10.83 -17.87
CA TYR A 266 -6.30 -11.48 -17.14
C TYR A 266 -6.22 -10.92 -15.72
N ARG A 267 -5.99 -11.79 -14.75
CA ARG A 267 -5.75 -11.40 -13.36
C ARG A 267 -4.50 -12.09 -12.82
N ASN A 268 -3.76 -11.36 -11.99
CA ASN A 268 -2.63 -11.96 -11.30
C ASN A 268 -3.11 -13.10 -10.40
N GLY A 269 -2.50 -14.28 -10.52
CA GLY A 269 -2.92 -15.50 -9.82
C GLY A 269 -3.93 -16.37 -10.58
N ASP A 270 -4.29 -16.02 -11.83
CA ASP A 270 -5.01 -16.95 -12.71
C ASP A 270 -4.20 -18.25 -12.88
N LYS A 271 -4.91 -19.38 -12.82
CA LYS A 271 -4.32 -20.73 -12.78
C LYS A 271 -4.49 -21.47 -14.10
N VAL A 272 -5.58 -21.18 -14.82
CA VAL A 272 -5.96 -21.88 -16.05
C VAL A 272 -6.05 -20.89 -17.18
N PHE A 273 -5.27 -21.09 -18.23
CA PHE A 273 -5.25 -20.21 -19.39
C PHE A 273 -5.85 -20.96 -20.57
N ILE A 274 -6.97 -20.46 -21.09
CA ILE A 274 -7.71 -21.11 -22.17
C ILE A 274 -7.62 -20.24 -23.41
N PHE A 275 -7.05 -20.81 -24.46
CA PHE A 275 -6.94 -20.19 -25.77
C PHE A 275 -7.79 -20.96 -26.78
N ASP A 276 -8.84 -20.30 -27.25
CA ASP A 276 -9.84 -20.88 -28.15
C ASP A 276 -9.70 -20.29 -29.56
N ASP A 277 -9.54 -21.15 -30.56
CA ASP A 277 -9.42 -20.77 -31.98
C ASP A 277 -8.32 -19.73 -32.27
N PHE A 278 -7.15 -19.81 -31.62
CA PHE A 278 -6.03 -18.91 -31.92
C PHE A 278 -5.48 -19.14 -33.34
N HIS A 279 -5.39 -18.07 -34.14
CA HIS A 279 -4.94 -18.15 -35.54
C HIS A 279 -3.42 -18.30 -35.65
N GLY A 280 -2.97 -19.24 -36.50
CA GLY A 280 -1.55 -19.49 -36.75
C GLY A 280 -0.77 -18.33 -37.37
N SER A 281 -1.41 -17.41 -38.08
CA SER A 281 -0.78 -16.21 -38.65
C SER A 281 -0.42 -15.13 -37.63
N MET A 282 -1.00 -15.19 -36.41
CA MET A 282 -0.61 -14.33 -35.29
C MET A 282 0.64 -14.83 -34.56
N LEU A 283 1.19 -15.98 -34.94
CA LEU A 283 2.25 -16.67 -34.21
C LEU A 283 3.56 -16.74 -35.00
N ASN A 284 3.59 -16.15 -36.21
CA ASN A 284 4.76 -16.10 -37.09
C ASN A 284 4.84 -14.77 -37.89
N GLY A 285 4.35 -13.66 -37.31
CA GLY A 285 4.56 -12.33 -37.92
C GLY A 285 3.98 -12.18 -39.34
N GLY A 286 2.72 -12.58 -39.58
CA GLY A 286 2.01 -12.15 -40.80
C GLY A 286 1.91 -10.61 -40.88
N GLU A 287 1.56 -10.08 -42.06
CA GLU A 287 1.58 -8.64 -42.45
C GLU A 287 1.03 -7.63 -41.43
N LEU A 288 0.23 -8.08 -40.46
CA LEU A 288 -0.32 -7.24 -39.39
C LEU A 288 0.58 -7.03 -38.17
N ASN A 289 1.77 -7.65 -38.06
CA ASN A 289 2.84 -7.26 -37.10
C ASN A 289 2.42 -7.07 -35.61
N VAL A 290 1.30 -7.64 -35.17
CA VAL A 290 0.72 -7.36 -33.85
C VAL A 290 1.14 -8.34 -32.75
N ASN A 291 1.68 -9.51 -33.07
CA ASN A 291 1.94 -10.57 -32.10
C ASN A 291 3.26 -11.31 -32.41
N TYR A 292 4.24 -11.22 -31.51
CA TYR A 292 5.55 -11.89 -31.58
C TYR A 292 5.63 -12.93 -30.44
N TRP A 293 4.98 -14.09 -30.59
CA TRP A 293 5.12 -15.22 -29.65
C TRP A 293 5.58 -16.45 -30.42
N GLU A 294 6.49 -17.23 -29.85
CA GLU A 294 6.72 -18.60 -30.32
C GLU A 294 5.78 -19.54 -29.54
N TYR A 295 5.19 -20.54 -30.19
CA TYR A 295 4.29 -21.49 -29.51
C TYR A 295 4.93 -22.17 -28.28
N LYS A 296 6.27 -22.30 -28.28
CA LYS A 296 7.05 -22.87 -27.16
C LYS A 296 6.82 -22.12 -25.85
N ASP A 297 6.54 -20.82 -25.91
CA ASP A 297 6.38 -19.95 -24.75
C ASP A 297 5.11 -20.28 -23.96
N PHE A 298 4.17 -21.01 -24.59
CA PHE A 298 2.88 -21.35 -24.02
C PHE A 298 2.67 -22.85 -23.75
N PHE A 299 3.57 -23.73 -24.18
CA PHE A 299 3.37 -25.17 -23.98
C PHE A 299 3.57 -25.64 -22.53
N GLY A 300 3.56 -24.71 -21.56
CA GLY A 300 3.60 -25.00 -20.12
C GLY A 300 5.01 -25.30 -19.64
N CYS A 301 5.17 -25.50 -18.33
CA CYS A 301 6.44 -25.81 -17.66
C CYS A 301 7.52 -24.71 -17.64
N GLN A 302 7.23 -23.48 -18.11
CA GLN A 302 8.10 -22.33 -17.87
C GLN A 302 7.66 -21.57 -16.59
N ASP A 303 8.63 -20.99 -15.87
CA ASP A 303 8.39 -20.25 -14.64
C ASP A 303 7.84 -18.83 -14.89
N GLU A 304 8.09 -18.27 -16.07
CA GLU A 304 7.58 -16.97 -16.49
C GLU A 304 7.49 -16.87 -18.02
N VAL A 305 6.57 -16.04 -18.51
CA VAL A 305 6.39 -15.77 -19.94
C VAL A 305 6.05 -14.31 -20.15
N SER A 306 6.69 -13.69 -21.15
CA SER A 306 6.38 -12.33 -21.57
C SER A 306 5.47 -12.35 -22.79
N LEU A 307 4.27 -11.80 -22.64
CA LEU A 307 3.24 -11.79 -23.66
C LEU A 307 2.81 -10.36 -23.97
N ARG A 308 2.73 -9.99 -25.25
CA ARG A 308 2.26 -8.68 -25.71
C ARG A 308 0.82 -8.79 -26.15
N ASP A 309 0.04 -7.81 -25.77
CA ASP A 309 -1.37 -7.71 -26.12
C ASP A 309 -1.58 -7.06 -27.50
N ALA A 310 -2.84 -7.03 -27.93
CA ALA A 310 -3.26 -6.39 -29.17
C ALA A 310 -2.92 -4.89 -29.25
N ASP A 311 -2.69 -4.24 -28.11
CA ASP A 311 -2.30 -2.82 -28.00
C ASP A 311 -0.77 -2.64 -27.96
N CYS A 312 -0.01 -3.68 -28.33
CA CYS A 312 1.44 -3.72 -28.34
C CYS A 312 2.11 -3.55 -26.97
N LYS A 313 1.41 -3.78 -25.85
CA LYS A 313 1.99 -3.73 -24.49
C LYS A 313 2.43 -5.12 -24.04
N THR A 314 3.70 -5.25 -23.65
CA THR A 314 4.25 -6.50 -23.08
C THR A 314 3.92 -6.60 -21.60
N ARG A 315 3.42 -7.75 -21.17
CA ARG A 315 3.14 -8.10 -19.78
C ARG A 315 3.89 -9.38 -19.41
N LEU A 316 4.62 -9.32 -18.30
CA LEU A 316 5.22 -10.50 -17.69
C LEU A 316 4.14 -11.24 -16.89
N ILE A 317 3.94 -12.50 -17.23
CA ILE A 317 3.12 -13.42 -16.45
C ILE A 317 4.08 -14.33 -15.71
N LYS A 318 3.84 -14.55 -14.41
CA LYS A 318 4.61 -15.48 -13.57
C LYS A 318 3.81 -16.74 -13.25
N GLY A 319 4.45 -17.88 -13.44
CA GLY A 319 3.91 -19.22 -13.31
C GLY A 319 3.87 -19.72 -11.87
N PRO A 320 3.48 -20.99 -11.70
CA PRO A 320 3.06 -21.92 -12.78
C PRO A 320 1.61 -21.70 -13.25
N TRP A 321 1.27 -22.21 -14.43
CA TRP A 321 -0.11 -22.22 -14.97
C TRP A 321 -0.43 -23.52 -15.72
N PHE A 322 -1.71 -23.75 -15.97
CA PHE A 322 -2.20 -24.81 -16.85
C PHE A 322 -2.81 -24.22 -18.13
N PHE A 323 -2.15 -24.42 -19.28
CA PHE A 323 -2.71 -24.00 -20.57
C PHE A 323 -3.60 -25.08 -21.20
N ILE A 324 -4.74 -24.63 -21.72
CA ILE A 324 -5.66 -25.43 -22.52
C ILE A 324 -5.88 -24.72 -23.86
N PHE A 325 -5.34 -25.32 -24.93
CA PHE A 325 -5.58 -24.90 -26.29
C PHE A 325 -6.78 -25.65 -26.86
N LEU A 326 -7.74 -24.90 -27.38
CA LEU A 326 -8.93 -25.43 -28.03
C LEU A 326 -8.90 -25.03 -29.50
N HIS A 327 -9.03 -26.00 -30.40
CA HIS A 327 -9.02 -25.72 -31.83
C HIS A 327 -9.95 -26.67 -32.60
N ASN A 328 -10.39 -26.23 -33.79
CA ASN A 328 -11.15 -27.06 -34.73
C ASN A 328 -10.27 -27.85 -35.71
N LYS A 329 -8.96 -27.62 -35.68
CA LYS A 329 -7.97 -28.22 -36.58
C LYS A 329 -7.03 -29.06 -35.75
N SER A 330 -6.49 -30.13 -36.29
CA SER A 330 -5.41 -30.83 -35.61
C SER A 330 -4.14 -29.97 -35.64
N TRP A 331 -3.20 -30.21 -34.74
CA TRP A 331 -1.90 -29.55 -34.78
C TRP A 331 -1.14 -29.83 -36.09
N LYS A 332 -1.46 -30.94 -36.78
CA LYS A 332 -0.94 -31.24 -38.13
C LYS A 332 -1.52 -30.31 -39.19
N ASP A 333 -2.83 -30.09 -39.16
CA ASP A 333 -3.50 -29.16 -40.08
C ASP A 333 -3.12 -27.68 -39.80
N MET A 334 -2.52 -27.41 -38.65
CA MET A 334 -1.89 -26.14 -38.31
C MET A 334 -0.45 -26.02 -38.86
N GLY A 335 0.08 -27.08 -39.45
CA GLY A 335 1.43 -27.15 -40.02
C GLY A 335 2.55 -27.28 -38.98
N TRP A 336 2.22 -27.59 -37.72
CA TRP A 336 3.21 -27.65 -36.64
C TRP A 336 4.20 -28.80 -36.79
N GLU A 337 3.89 -29.83 -37.59
CA GLU A 337 4.84 -30.89 -37.94
C GLU A 337 6.04 -30.40 -38.75
N ASN A 338 5.89 -29.26 -39.44
CA ASN A 338 6.93 -28.68 -40.29
C ASN A 338 7.85 -27.74 -39.51
N ASP A 339 7.50 -27.41 -38.26
CA ASP A 339 8.30 -26.59 -37.36
C ASP A 339 8.90 -27.47 -36.26
N TYR A 340 10.22 -27.69 -36.34
CA TYR A 340 10.95 -28.55 -35.40
C TYR A 340 10.83 -28.10 -33.95
N ILE A 341 10.85 -26.79 -33.68
CA ILE A 341 10.81 -26.24 -32.33
C ILE A 341 9.42 -26.44 -31.74
N VAL A 342 8.38 -26.10 -32.52
CA VAL A 342 6.99 -26.25 -32.12
C VAL A 342 6.64 -27.72 -31.90
N LEU A 343 7.02 -28.61 -32.83
CA LEU A 343 6.73 -30.04 -32.74
C LEU A 343 7.36 -30.69 -31.50
N ASN A 344 8.63 -30.39 -31.22
CA ASN A 344 9.31 -30.95 -30.04
C ASN A 344 8.73 -30.40 -28.74
N SER A 345 8.43 -29.10 -28.69
CA SER A 345 7.83 -28.48 -27.51
C SER A 345 6.43 -29.05 -27.25
N LEU A 346 5.63 -29.23 -28.31
CA LEU A 346 4.32 -29.89 -28.23
C LEU A 346 4.45 -31.30 -27.64
N ARG A 347 5.37 -32.11 -28.18
CA ARG A 347 5.58 -33.50 -27.71
C ARG A 347 6.10 -33.56 -26.27
N ALA A 348 6.98 -32.66 -25.88
CA ALA A 348 7.57 -32.64 -24.55
C ALA A 348 6.58 -32.15 -23.50
N TYR A 349 5.82 -31.09 -23.78
CA TYR A 349 5.13 -30.32 -22.75
C TYR A 349 3.60 -30.27 -22.90
N CYS A 350 3.02 -30.83 -23.97
CA CYS A 350 1.59 -30.75 -24.22
C CYS A 350 0.96 -32.14 -24.50
N ASP A 351 -0.17 -32.41 -23.86
CA ASP A 351 -1.00 -33.57 -24.17
C ASP A 351 -2.03 -33.24 -25.25
N CYS A 352 -1.95 -33.92 -26.39
CA CYS A 352 -2.86 -33.71 -27.51
C CYS A 352 -4.02 -34.71 -27.51
N ILE A 353 -5.25 -34.19 -27.50
CA ILE A 353 -6.49 -34.95 -27.52
C ILE A 353 -7.26 -34.61 -28.79
N ASN A 354 -7.66 -35.63 -29.55
CA ASN A 354 -8.62 -35.49 -30.63
C ASN A 354 -9.98 -36.01 -30.14
N LEU A 355 -11.00 -35.16 -30.21
CA LEU A 355 -12.35 -35.51 -29.77
C LEU A 355 -13.08 -36.41 -30.77
N GLU A 356 -12.61 -36.49 -32.02
CA GLU A 356 -13.32 -37.18 -33.10
C GLU A 356 -14.79 -36.69 -33.15
N ASN A 357 -15.75 -37.59 -32.90
CA ASN A 357 -17.20 -37.29 -32.88
C ASN A 357 -17.78 -37.05 -31.47
N ARG A 358 -16.93 -36.99 -30.43
CA ARG A 358 -17.38 -36.86 -29.03
C ARG A 358 -17.81 -35.42 -28.74
N LYS A 359 -18.85 -35.28 -27.91
CA LYS A 359 -19.33 -33.99 -27.40
C LYS A 359 -19.26 -33.95 -25.89
N PHE A 360 -18.96 -32.79 -25.35
CA PHE A 360 -18.88 -32.56 -23.91
C PHE A 360 -20.24 -32.51 -23.24
N TYR A 361 -21.30 -32.12 -23.95
CA TYR A 361 -22.62 -31.82 -23.37
C TYR A 361 -23.70 -32.79 -23.84
N THR A 362 -24.74 -32.95 -23.02
CA THR A 362 -25.91 -33.74 -23.36
C THR A 362 -26.75 -33.03 -24.42
N GLN A 363 -27.02 -33.70 -25.55
CA GLN A 363 -27.93 -33.19 -26.59
C GLN A 363 -29.40 -33.50 -26.24
N ASN A 364 -29.90 -33.05 -25.10
CA ASN A 364 -31.35 -33.11 -24.87
C ASN A 364 -31.99 -31.80 -25.34
N ARG A 365 -32.68 -31.85 -26.49
CA ARG A 365 -33.73 -30.88 -26.81
C ARG A 365 -34.81 -31.05 -25.74
N LYS A 366 -34.91 -30.12 -24.79
CA LYS A 366 -36.24 -29.81 -24.26
C LYS A 366 -36.96 -29.07 -25.39
N ILE A 367 -37.93 -29.74 -26.01
CA ILE A 367 -39.00 -29.09 -26.77
C ILE A 367 -39.82 -28.28 -25.78
#